data_AF-A0A1F5PXK2-F1
#
_entry.id   AF-A0A1F5PXK2-F1
#
_cell.length_a   1.000
_cell.length_b   1.000
_cell.length_c   1.000
_cell.angle_alpha   90.00
_cell.angle_beta   90.00
_cell.angle_gamma   90.00
#
_symmetry.space_group_name_H-M   'P 1'
#
loop_
_entity.id
_entity.type
_entity.pdbx_description
1 polymer ?
#
loop_
_entity_poly.entity_id
_entity_poly.type
_entity_poly.pdbx_seq_one_letter_code
_entity_poly.pdbx_strand_id
1 'polypeptide(L)'
;MRGRFEECWAHYIDNLPPKGSKGVAEAKKPLAEFCNVLVDTVTSWTSGRAQPIGLTKFQIMCFLQAMGYTITELGRKSALITGLIEILGYGVMTVEEVNGRLGYANESQLFSALRGDYNLSEDKEHTAWEIYKAHTETLADKKRARVKQLRGSVSAEVKVSRTAVSAPSKVRQPELSGLRPASDQVRLTAHLIQALQLQLELLTKRLDADGRRALRQLTDDAMTKLQTQLTQLSAQMVEDLLGGKP
;
A
#
# COMPACT_ATOMS: atom_id res chain seq x y z
N MET A 1 1.19 8.23 -3.82
CA MET A 1 1.67 9.20 -2.81
C MET A 1 2.36 8.45 -1.67
N ARG A 2 3.43 9.00 -1.09
CA ARG A 2 4.10 8.48 0.11
C ARG A 2 4.13 9.57 1.18
N GLY A 3 3.79 9.24 2.42
CA GLY A 3 3.79 10.21 3.52
C GLY A 3 3.36 9.61 4.85
N ARG A 4 3.18 10.48 5.84
CA ARG A 4 2.53 10.14 7.11
C ARG A 4 1.07 9.79 6.91
N PHE A 5 0.46 9.12 7.89
CA PHE A 5 -0.95 8.77 7.85
C PHE A 5 -1.80 10.02 7.62
N GLU A 6 -1.54 11.08 8.39
CA GLU A 6 -2.29 12.32 8.33
C GLU A 6 -2.17 13.01 6.96
N GLU A 7 -0.98 12.98 6.35
CA GLU A 7 -0.72 13.54 5.01
C GLU A 7 -1.47 12.74 3.93
N CYS A 8 -1.35 11.40 3.97
CA CYS A 8 -2.04 10.53 3.02
C CYS A 8 -3.57 10.64 3.16
N TRP A 9 -4.06 10.77 4.39
CA TRP A 9 -5.46 10.95 4.69
C TRP A 9 -5.99 12.30 4.19
N ALA A 10 -5.26 13.38 4.43
CA ALA A 10 -5.61 14.71 3.92
C ALA A 10 -5.66 14.70 2.39
N HIS A 11 -4.63 14.16 1.73
CA HIS A 11 -4.63 14.05 0.27
C HIS A 11 -5.79 13.19 -0.25
N TYR A 12 -6.13 12.09 0.41
CA TYR A 12 -7.30 11.30 0.04
C TYR A 12 -8.59 12.14 0.13
N ILE A 13 -8.77 12.91 1.21
CA ILE A 13 -9.92 13.81 1.38
C ILE A 13 -9.98 14.87 0.29
N ASP A 14 -8.85 15.50 -0.04
CA ASP A 14 -8.77 16.56 -1.05
C ASP A 14 -9.12 16.07 -2.45
N ASN A 15 -8.98 14.76 -2.70
CA ASN A 15 -9.37 14.12 -3.96
C ASN A 15 -10.82 13.61 -3.96
N LEU A 16 -11.56 13.74 -2.86
CA LEU A 16 -13.00 13.46 -2.86
C LEU A 16 -13.78 14.60 -3.50
N PRO A 17 -14.96 14.32 -4.08
CA PRO A 17 -15.83 15.38 -4.58
C PRO A 17 -16.16 16.41 -3.47
N PRO A 18 -16.27 17.70 -3.80
CA PRO A 18 -16.49 18.75 -2.82
C PRO A 18 -17.83 18.56 -2.10
N LYS A 19 -17.88 18.99 -0.84
CA LYS A 19 -19.07 18.84 0.01
C LYS A 19 -20.32 19.42 -0.66
N GLY A 20 -21.40 18.64 -0.70
CA GLY A 20 -22.67 19.04 -1.32
C GLY A 20 -22.75 18.80 -2.83
N SER A 21 -21.68 18.36 -3.48
CA SER A 21 -21.73 17.94 -4.89
C SER A 21 -22.45 16.59 -5.05
N LYS A 22 -23.05 16.39 -6.22
CA LYS A 22 -23.64 15.09 -6.60
C LYS A 22 -22.52 14.06 -6.67
N GLY A 23 -22.71 12.90 -6.02
CA GLY A 23 -21.74 11.79 -6.03
C GLY A 23 -20.79 11.72 -4.81
N VAL A 24 -20.84 12.68 -3.88
CA VAL A 24 -20.02 12.61 -2.63
C VAL A 24 -20.27 11.33 -1.84
N ALA A 25 -21.54 10.92 -1.72
CA ALA A 25 -21.90 9.72 -0.96
C ALA A 25 -21.33 8.45 -1.61
N GLU A 26 -21.43 8.34 -2.94
CA GLU A 26 -20.87 7.20 -3.69
C GLU A 26 -19.34 7.19 -3.63
N ALA A 27 -18.67 8.34 -3.72
CA ALA A 27 -17.21 8.42 -3.58
C ALA A 27 -16.70 7.97 -2.20
N LYS A 28 -17.51 8.13 -1.15
CA LYS A 28 -17.18 7.71 0.23
C LYS A 28 -17.54 6.26 0.53
N LYS A 29 -18.43 5.66 -0.27
CA LYS A 29 -18.97 4.31 -0.05
C LYS A 29 -17.88 3.23 0.00
N PRO A 30 -16.83 3.22 -0.85
CA PRO A 30 -15.77 2.21 -0.76
C PRO A 30 -15.06 2.21 0.60
N LEU A 31 -14.83 3.40 1.17
CA LEU A 31 -14.18 3.51 2.48
C LEU A 31 -15.11 3.06 3.61
N ALA A 32 -16.40 3.42 3.52
CA ALA A 32 -17.42 3.01 4.48
C ALA A 32 -17.56 1.47 4.51
N GLU A 33 -17.66 0.85 3.33
CA GLU A 33 -17.72 -0.61 3.17
C GLU A 33 -16.43 -1.31 3.64
N PHE A 34 -15.26 -0.71 3.41
CA PHE A 34 -14.00 -1.27 3.86
C PHE A 34 -13.91 -1.31 5.39
N CYS A 35 -14.30 -0.22 6.05
CA CYS A 35 -14.24 -0.10 7.51
C CYS A 35 -15.49 -0.67 8.22
N ASN A 36 -16.48 -1.17 7.47
CA ASN A 36 -17.77 -1.63 7.97
C ASN A 36 -18.51 -0.58 8.83
N VAL A 37 -18.57 0.66 8.31
CA VAL A 37 -19.26 1.79 8.95
C VAL A 37 -20.25 2.43 8.00
N LEU A 38 -21.09 3.34 8.53
CA LEU A 38 -21.99 4.13 7.70
C LEU A 38 -21.24 5.23 6.95
N VAL A 39 -21.76 5.64 5.79
CA VAL A 39 -21.23 6.77 5.00
C VAL A 39 -21.27 8.08 5.79
N ASP A 40 -22.23 8.23 6.70
CA ASP A 40 -22.31 9.38 7.61
C ASP A 40 -21.13 9.45 8.58
N THR A 41 -20.65 8.30 9.05
CA THR A 41 -19.45 8.20 9.89
C THR A 41 -18.23 8.68 9.11
N VAL A 42 -18.05 8.23 7.87
CA VAL A 42 -17.00 8.73 6.96
C VAL A 42 -17.15 10.22 6.70
N THR A 43 -18.38 10.71 6.54
CA THR A 43 -18.65 12.15 6.39
C THR A 43 -18.23 12.94 7.61
N SER A 44 -18.44 12.42 8.82
CA SER A 44 -17.94 13.04 10.05
C SER A 44 -16.41 13.16 10.04
N TRP A 45 -15.69 12.07 9.68
CA TRP A 45 -14.22 12.07 9.62
C TRP A 45 -13.66 13.02 8.57
N THR A 46 -14.17 12.93 7.33
CA THR A 46 -13.73 13.78 6.21
C THR A 46 -14.05 15.26 6.42
N SER A 47 -15.05 15.59 7.27
CA SER A 47 -15.36 16.98 7.64
C SER A 47 -14.61 17.50 8.87
N GLY A 48 -13.75 16.68 9.49
CA GLY A 48 -13.03 17.03 10.71
C GLY A 48 -13.88 17.06 11.98
N ARG A 49 -15.17 16.69 11.93
CA ARG A 49 -16.06 16.66 13.10
C ARG A 49 -15.73 15.55 14.09
N ALA A 50 -15.17 14.46 13.59
CA ALA A 50 -14.69 13.35 14.41
C ALA A 50 -13.36 12.83 13.84
N GLN A 51 -12.58 12.15 14.66
CA GLN A 51 -11.36 11.47 14.23
C GLN A 51 -11.56 9.95 14.29
N PRO A 52 -11.05 9.19 13.30
CA PRO A 52 -11.03 7.74 13.40
C PRO A 52 -10.05 7.30 14.49
N ILE A 53 -10.51 6.41 15.37
CA ILE A 53 -9.73 5.88 16.50
C ILE A 53 -9.76 4.34 16.51
N GLY A 54 -8.89 3.73 17.30
CA GLY A 54 -8.84 2.28 17.50
C GLY A 54 -8.67 1.50 16.19
N LEU A 55 -9.42 0.39 16.05
CA LEU A 55 -9.43 -0.46 14.86
C LEU A 55 -9.65 0.32 13.57
N THR A 56 -10.58 1.28 13.60
CA THR A 56 -10.95 2.03 12.40
C THR A 56 -9.78 2.82 11.82
N LYS A 57 -8.90 3.37 12.66
CA LYS A 57 -7.68 4.03 12.17
C LYS A 57 -6.81 3.05 11.38
N PHE A 58 -6.62 1.84 11.88
CA PHE A 58 -5.86 0.79 11.19
C PHE A 58 -6.53 0.32 9.89
N GLN A 59 -7.87 0.18 9.89
CA GLN A 59 -8.63 -0.12 8.67
C GLN A 59 -8.44 0.95 7.60
N ILE A 60 -8.50 2.23 7.96
CA ILE A 60 -8.24 3.33 7.02
C ILE A 60 -6.81 3.26 6.48
N MET A 61 -5.82 2.96 7.33
CA MET A 61 -4.43 2.78 6.87
C MET A 61 -4.32 1.65 5.83
N CYS A 62 -4.97 0.51 6.08
CA CYS A 62 -5.01 -0.61 5.13
C CYS A 62 -5.77 -0.26 3.84
N PHE A 63 -6.87 0.49 3.94
CA PHE A 63 -7.63 0.98 2.79
C PHE A 63 -6.76 1.88 1.90
N LEU A 64 -6.07 2.85 2.50
CA LEU A 64 -5.18 3.76 1.78
C LEU A 64 -4.05 2.98 1.11
N GLN A 65 -3.45 1.98 1.78
CA GLN A 65 -2.48 1.10 1.13
C GLN A 65 -3.08 0.34 -0.06
N ALA A 66 -4.29 -0.19 0.07
CA ALA A 66 -5.00 -0.86 -1.03
C ALA A 66 -5.27 0.07 -2.22
N MET A 67 -5.45 1.37 -1.96
CA MET A 67 -5.57 2.43 -2.96
C MET A 67 -4.24 2.91 -3.54
N GLY A 68 -3.10 2.36 -3.08
CA GLY A 68 -1.76 2.68 -3.59
C GLY A 68 -1.02 3.78 -2.84
N TYR A 69 -1.46 4.15 -1.63
CA TYR A 69 -0.71 5.05 -0.76
C TYR A 69 0.37 4.28 0.02
N THR A 70 1.52 4.91 0.24
CA THR A 70 2.60 4.38 1.08
C THR A 70 2.65 5.13 2.40
N ILE A 71 2.15 4.51 3.47
CA ILE A 71 2.09 5.09 4.81
C ILE A 71 3.38 4.78 5.59
N THR A 72 4.12 5.82 5.97
CA THR A 72 5.43 5.66 6.62
C THR A 72 5.36 5.01 8.00
N GLU A 73 4.28 5.22 8.75
CA GLU A 73 4.05 4.64 10.07
C GLU A 73 3.96 3.11 10.02
N LEU A 74 3.41 2.54 8.94
CA LEU A 74 3.42 1.09 8.72
C LEU A 74 4.79 0.59 8.31
N GLY A 75 5.53 1.37 7.50
CA GLY A 75 6.88 1.01 7.09
C GLY A 75 7.92 1.02 8.22
N ARG A 76 7.68 1.75 9.31
CA ARG A 76 8.54 1.77 10.51
C ARG A 76 8.26 0.62 11.47
N LYS A 77 7.13 -0.06 11.36
CA LYS A 77 6.73 -1.16 12.24
C LYS A 77 7.44 -2.44 11.85
N SER A 78 7.61 -3.35 12.81
CA SER A 78 8.08 -4.70 12.52
C SER A 78 7.09 -5.40 11.59
N ALA A 79 7.59 -6.33 10.76
CA ALA A 79 6.75 -7.10 9.85
C ALA A 79 5.60 -7.82 10.58
N LEU A 80 5.86 -8.25 11.82
CA LEU A 80 4.88 -8.90 12.68
C LEU A 80 3.73 -7.96 13.06
N ILE A 81 4.04 -6.75 13.56
CA ILE A 81 3.02 -5.77 13.93
C ILE A 81 2.24 -5.32 12.70
N THR A 82 2.92 -5.08 11.58
CA THR A 82 2.26 -4.76 10.30
C THR A 82 1.32 -5.88 9.87
N GLY A 83 1.76 -7.14 10.00
CA GLY A 83 0.94 -8.32 9.72
C GLY A 83 -0.32 -8.38 10.59
N LEU A 84 -0.21 -8.12 11.89
CA LEU A 84 -1.37 -8.07 12.79
C LEU A 84 -2.32 -6.91 12.45
N ILE A 85 -1.78 -5.73 12.15
CA ILE A 85 -2.58 -4.58 11.69
C ILE A 85 -3.36 -4.96 10.44
N GLU A 86 -2.74 -5.66 9.49
CA GLU A 86 -3.41 -6.06 8.26
C GLU A 86 -4.44 -7.19 8.50
N ILE A 87 -4.17 -8.15 9.39
CA ILE A 87 -5.15 -9.17 9.78
C ILE A 87 -6.43 -8.51 10.31
N LEU A 88 -6.29 -7.53 11.20
CA LEU A 88 -7.43 -6.77 11.74
C LEU A 88 -8.04 -5.84 10.69
N GLY A 89 -7.21 -5.11 9.96
CA GLY A 89 -7.61 -4.08 8.98
C GLY A 89 -8.38 -4.65 7.80
N TYR A 90 -8.03 -5.86 7.33
CA TYR A 90 -8.76 -6.59 6.29
C TYR A 90 -9.87 -7.49 6.86
N GLY A 91 -10.07 -7.49 8.18
CA GLY A 91 -11.08 -8.27 8.88
C GLY A 91 -10.89 -9.78 8.72
N VAL A 92 -9.65 -10.27 8.67
CA VAL A 92 -9.33 -11.71 8.69
C VAL A 92 -9.66 -12.29 10.07
N MET A 93 -9.39 -11.53 11.12
CA MET A 93 -9.81 -11.80 12.49
C MET A 93 -10.43 -10.54 13.09
N THR A 94 -11.28 -10.75 14.09
CA THR A 94 -11.86 -9.70 14.94
C THR A 94 -10.87 -9.25 16.02
N VAL A 95 -11.14 -8.10 16.63
CA VAL A 95 -10.30 -7.57 17.73
C VAL A 95 -10.37 -8.51 18.92
N GLU A 96 -11.55 -9.04 19.22
CA GLU A 96 -11.84 -9.96 20.31
C GLU A 96 -11.06 -11.27 20.16
N GLU A 97 -11.01 -11.85 18.95
CA GLU A 97 -10.24 -13.08 18.69
C GLU A 97 -8.73 -12.87 18.85
N VAL A 98 -8.19 -11.78 18.29
CA VAL A 98 -6.76 -11.46 18.41
C VAL A 98 -6.41 -11.14 19.86
N ASN A 99 -7.27 -10.37 20.53
CA ASN A 99 -7.07 -10.00 21.93
C ASN A 99 -7.13 -11.21 22.86
N GLY A 100 -8.09 -12.11 22.65
CA GLY A 100 -8.24 -13.35 23.42
C GLY A 100 -7.02 -14.27 23.28
N ARG A 101 -6.40 -14.32 22.10
CA ARG A 101 -5.17 -15.10 21.89
C ARG A 101 -3.94 -14.43 22.50
N LEU A 102 -3.78 -13.12 22.34
CA LEU A 102 -2.63 -12.39 22.88
C LEU A 102 -2.73 -12.09 24.38
N GLY A 103 -3.90 -12.32 24.98
CA GLY A 103 -4.14 -12.11 26.40
C GLY A 103 -3.92 -10.66 26.84
N TYR A 104 -4.46 -9.66 26.12
CA TYR A 104 -4.60 -8.33 26.72
C TYR A 104 -5.94 -8.21 27.46
N ALA A 105 -5.91 -7.44 28.55
CA ALA A 105 -7.08 -7.24 29.39
C ALA A 105 -8.19 -6.44 28.67
N ASN A 106 -7.82 -5.62 27.68
CA ASN A 106 -8.76 -4.81 26.91
C ASN A 106 -8.16 -4.41 25.55
N GLU A 107 -9.03 -3.93 24.66
CA GLU A 107 -8.64 -3.51 23.30
C GLU A 107 -7.68 -2.32 23.29
N SER A 108 -7.75 -1.44 24.28
CA SER A 108 -6.87 -0.27 24.33
C SER A 108 -5.41 -0.67 24.46
N GLN A 109 -5.11 -1.71 25.24
CA GLN A 109 -3.76 -2.28 25.31
C GLN A 109 -3.35 -2.88 23.96
N LEU A 110 -4.21 -3.66 23.31
CA LEU A 110 -3.91 -4.18 21.98
C LEU A 110 -3.60 -3.05 20.99
N PHE A 111 -4.42 -1.99 20.94
CA PHE A 111 -4.19 -0.86 20.04
C PHE A 111 -2.91 -0.09 20.36
N SER A 112 -2.55 0.05 21.64
CA SER A 112 -1.26 0.65 22.04
C SER A 112 -0.07 -0.17 21.57
N ALA A 113 -0.15 -1.51 21.69
CA ALA A 113 0.89 -2.40 21.16
C ALA A 113 1.01 -2.30 19.63
N LEU A 114 -0.13 -2.27 18.91
CA LEU A 114 -0.13 -2.11 17.45
C LEU A 114 0.37 -0.73 17.01
N ARG A 115 0.13 0.32 17.80
CA ARG A 115 0.75 1.65 17.58
C ARG A 115 2.25 1.65 17.82
N GLY A 116 2.79 0.66 18.53
CA GLY A 116 4.20 0.59 18.90
C GLY A 116 4.52 1.48 20.10
N ASP A 117 3.52 1.78 20.93
CA ASP A 117 3.70 2.57 22.15
C ASP A 117 4.57 1.80 23.17
N TYR A 118 4.62 0.46 23.05
CA TYR A 118 5.51 -0.44 23.77
C TYR A 118 5.75 -1.73 22.99
N ASN A 119 6.79 -2.48 23.36
CA ASN A 119 7.14 -3.76 22.75
C ASN A 119 6.26 -4.90 23.30
N LEU A 120 6.00 -5.91 22.47
CA LEU A 120 5.40 -7.18 22.90
C LEU A 120 6.34 -7.89 23.89
N SER A 121 5.77 -8.59 24.87
CA SER A 121 6.54 -9.60 25.62
C SER A 121 6.86 -10.79 24.71
N GLU A 122 7.88 -11.56 25.04
CA GLU A 122 8.33 -12.71 24.24
C GLU A 122 7.18 -13.70 23.96
N ASP A 123 6.40 -14.04 24.98
CA ASP A 123 5.21 -14.90 24.83
C ASP A 123 4.19 -14.34 23.83
N LYS A 124 3.92 -13.02 23.91
CA LYS A 124 2.96 -12.36 23.01
C LYS A 124 3.51 -12.22 21.61
N GLU A 125 4.82 -12.05 21.46
CA GLU A 125 5.48 -12.04 20.16
C GLU A 125 5.39 -13.41 19.49
N HIS A 126 5.61 -14.49 20.25
CA HIS A 126 5.42 -15.86 19.78
C HIS A 126 3.99 -16.10 19.29
N THR A 127 3.00 -15.82 20.13
CA THR A 127 1.58 -15.98 19.76
C THR A 127 1.17 -15.10 18.59
N ALA A 128 1.65 -13.85 18.53
CA ALA A 128 1.43 -12.98 17.39
C ALA A 128 1.99 -13.59 16.10
N TRP A 129 3.15 -14.23 16.17
CA TRP A 129 3.79 -14.87 15.02
C TRP A 129 3.02 -16.09 14.55
N GLU A 130 2.49 -16.89 15.48
CA GLU A 130 1.59 -18.01 15.16
C GLU A 130 0.31 -17.53 14.48
N ILE A 131 -0.33 -16.48 15.00
CA ILE A 131 -1.50 -15.84 14.37
C ILE A 131 -1.15 -15.41 12.94
N TYR A 132 -0.04 -14.67 12.79
CA TYR A 132 0.38 -14.16 11.48
C TYR A 132 0.61 -15.29 10.48
N LYS A 133 1.37 -16.32 10.86
CA LYS A 133 1.64 -17.48 10.00
C LYS A 133 0.37 -18.23 9.64
N ALA A 134 -0.51 -18.49 10.60
CA ALA A 134 -1.76 -19.23 10.36
C ALA A 134 -2.70 -18.53 9.37
N HIS A 135 -2.62 -17.19 9.28
CA HIS A 135 -3.53 -16.38 8.47
C HIS A 135 -2.88 -15.70 7.26
N THR A 136 -1.60 -15.96 6.98
CA THR A 136 -0.87 -15.28 5.88
C THR A 136 -1.52 -15.50 4.52
N GLU A 137 -1.96 -16.72 4.21
CA GLU A 137 -2.62 -17.03 2.92
C GLU A 137 -4.00 -16.36 2.82
N THR A 138 -4.84 -16.51 3.86
CA THR A 138 -6.15 -15.86 3.93
C THR A 138 -6.04 -14.34 3.83
N LEU A 139 -5.03 -13.75 4.46
CA LEU A 139 -4.74 -12.34 4.37
C LEU A 139 -4.39 -11.93 2.94
N ALA A 140 -3.53 -12.68 2.26
CA ALA A 140 -3.17 -12.41 0.87
C ALA A 140 -4.40 -12.46 -0.05
N ASP A 141 -5.30 -13.43 0.15
CA ASP A 141 -6.56 -13.53 -0.59
C ASP A 141 -7.49 -12.35 -0.32
N LYS A 142 -7.73 -12.00 0.95
CA LYS A 142 -8.56 -10.83 1.30
C LYS A 142 -7.99 -9.54 0.74
N LYS A 143 -6.67 -9.34 0.80
CA LYS A 143 -6.00 -8.20 0.18
C LYS A 143 -6.26 -8.12 -1.32
N ARG A 144 -6.02 -9.23 -2.05
CA ARG A 144 -6.26 -9.30 -3.49
C ARG A 144 -7.72 -9.00 -3.85
N ALA A 145 -8.67 -9.60 -3.12
CA ALA A 145 -10.09 -9.40 -3.33
C ALA A 145 -10.50 -7.93 -3.10
N ARG A 146 -10.05 -7.31 -2.01
CA ARG A 146 -10.34 -5.90 -1.70
C ARG A 146 -9.72 -4.95 -2.71
N VAL A 147 -8.46 -5.15 -3.10
CA VAL A 147 -7.82 -4.32 -4.14
C VAL A 147 -8.57 -4.44 -5.48
N LYS A 148 -9.02 -5.65 -5.84
CA LYS A 148 -9.83 -5.85 -7.06
C LYS A 148 -11.17 -5.13 -6.98
N GLN A 149 -11.87 -5.22 -5.84
CA GLN A 149 -13.13 -4.52 -5.60
C GLN A 149 -12.95 -3.01 -5.74
N LEU A 150 -11.94 -2.44 -5.07
CA LEU A 150 -11.66 -1.00 -5.10
C LEU A 150 -11.30 -0.51 -6.50
N ARG A 151 -10.48 -1.26 -7.26
CA ARG A 151 -10.14 -0.89 -8.65
C ARG A 151 -11.34 -0.99 -9.60
N GLY A 152 -12.22 -1.97 -9.38
CA GLY A 152 -13.47 -2.11 -10.13
C GLY A 152 -14.43 -0.94 -9.89
N SER A 153 -14.54 -0.49 -8.64
CA SER A 153 -15.37 0.67 -8.27
C SER A 153 -14.84 1.99 -8.82
N VAL A 154 -13.51 2.18 -8.91
CA VAL A 154 -12.91 3.42 -9.44
C VAL A 154 -13.00 3.53 -10.97
N SER A 155 -13.04 2.41 -11.70
CA SER A 155 -13.15 2.43 -13.17
C SER A 155 -14.57 2.65 -13.70
N ALA A 156 -15.60 2.56 -12.86
CA ALA A 156 -16.99 2.63 -13.32
C ALA A 156 -17.51 4.08 -13.53
N GLU A 157 -16.89 5.11 -12.94
CA GLU A 157 -17.50 6.45 -12.92
C GLU A 157 -16.59 7.63 -13.29
N VAL A 158 -15.35 7.40 -13.71
CA VAL A 158 -14.45 8.49 -14.17
C VAL A 158 -14.37 8.50 -15.71
N LYS A 159 -15.48 8.88 -16.37
CA LYS A 159 -15.42 9.42 -17.74
C LYS A 159 -14.93 10.87 -17.66
N VAL A 160 -13.63 11.07 -17.53
CA VAL A 160 -13.02 12.36 -17.84
C VAL A 160 -12.94 12.46 -19.36
N SER A 161 -13.83 13.26 -19.93
CA SER A 161 -13.77 13.71 -21.32
C SER A 161 -12.40 14.30 -21.62
N ARG A 162 -11.62 13.63 -22.46
CA ARG A 162 -10.46 14.24 -23.13
C ARG A 162 -10.86 14.60 -24.55
N THR A 163 -11.04 15.89 -24.76
CA THR A 163 -11.19 16.53 -26.06
C THR A 163 -9.94 16.26 -26.91
N ALA A 164 -10.17 15.88 -28.16
CA ALA A 164 -9.16 15.53 -29.15
C ALA A 164 -8.34 16.75 -29.59
N VAL A 165 -7.01 16.58 -29.70
CA VAL A 165 -6.15 17.35 -30.61
C VAL A 165 -5.07 16.41 -31.17
N SER A 166 -5.19 16.11 -32.47
CA SER A 166 -4.17 15.55 -33.37
C SER A 166 -3.06 16.61 -33.59
N ALA A 167 -1.79 16.39 -33.93
CA ALA A 167 -1.02 15.30 -34.53
C ALA A 167 0.50 15.65 -34.32
N PRO A 168 1.47 15.22 -35.17
CA PRO A 168 2.20 13.97 -35.07
C PRO A 168 3.73 14.18 -34.98
N SER A 169 4.49 13.16 -34.57
CA SER A 169 5.81 12.90 -35.18
C SER A 169 6.32 11.49 -34.89
N LYS A 170 6.73 10.86 -36.00
CA LYS A 170 7.30 9.52 -36.12
C LYS A 170 8.68 9.45 -35.46
N VAL A 171 8.89 8.47 -34.59
CA VAL A 171 10.19 7.84 -34.42
C VAL A 171 9.98 6.33 -34.44
N ARG A 172 10.58 5.68 -35.44
CA ARG A 172 10.60 4.22 -35.63
C ARG A 172 11.31 3.58 -34.44
N GLN A 173 10.63 2.70 -33.72
CA GLN A 173 11.28 1.71 -32.85
C GLN A 173 11.14 0.31 -33.48
N PRO A 174 12.07 -0.61 -33.17
CA PRO A 174 12.16 -1.93 -33.79
C PRO A 174 10.99 -2.79 -33.37
N GLU A 175 10.42 -3.50 -34.33
CA GLU A 175 9.35 -4.48 -34.12
C GLU A 175 9.86 -5.65 -33.26
N LEU A 176 9.47 -5.66 -31.98
CA LEU A 176 9.42 -6.87 -31.15
C LEU A 176 7.97 -7.33 -31.09
N SER A 177 7.54 -7.95 -32.19
CA SER A 177 6.25 -8.60 -32.36
C SER A 177 6.12 -9.76 -31.37
N GLY A 178 5.42 -9.53 -30.26
CA GLY A 178 5.13 -10.55 -29.25
C GLY A 178 4.81 -10.05 -27.84
N LEU A 179 4.74 -8.74 -27.61
CA LEU A 179 4.58 -8.20 -26.25
C LEU A 179 3.11 -8.06 -25.84
N ARG A 180 2.79 -8.69 -24.70
CA ARG A 180 1.58 -8.44 -23.89
C ARG A 180 1.37 -6.92 -23.71
N PRO A 181 0.12 -6.45 -23.58
CA PRO A 181 -0.18 -5.01 -23.48
C PRO A 181 0.72 -4.34 -22.44
N ALA A 182 1.24 -3.13 -22.73
CA ALA A 182 2.23 -2.42 -21.92
C ALA A 182 1.86 -2.33 -20.41
N SER A 183 0.56 -2.33 -20.11
CA SER A 183 -0.01 -2.47 -18.75
C SER A 183 0.51 -3.69 -17.99
N ASP A 184 0.57 -4.84 -18.65
CA ASP A 184 0.92 -6.12 -18.03
C ASP A 184 2.43 -6.24 -17.83
N GLN A 185 3.22 -5.68 -18.74
CA GLN A 185 4.66 -5.56 -18.55
C GLN A 185 4.99 -4.62 -17.40
N VAL A 186 4.33 -3.47 -17.30
CA VAL A 186 4.54 -2.55 -16.16
C VAL A 186 4.16 -3.21 -14.83
N ARG A 187 3.05 -3.95 -14.78
CA ARG A 187 2.65 -4.72 -13.58
C ARG A 187 3.64 -5.81 -13.22
N LEU A 188 4.10 -6.57 -14.20
CA LEU A 188 5.09 -7.63 -14.00
C LEU A 188 6.41 -7.04 -13.50
N THR A 189 6.90 -5.98 -14.14
CA THR A 189 8.11 -5.26 -13.73
C THR A 189 7.96 -4.67 -12.33
N ALA A 190 6.79 -4.11 -11.97
CA ALA A 190 6.53 -3.60 -10.62
C ALA A 190 6.59 -4.72 -9.56
N HIS A 191 6.00 -5.88 -9.82
CA HIS A 191 6.07 -7.03 -8.92
C HIS A 191 7.49 -7.59 -8.80
N LEU A 192 8.25 -7.62 -9.89
CA LEU A 192 9.65 -8.04 -9.86
C LEU A 192 10.52 -7.07 -9.07
N ILE A 193 10.33 -5.75 -9.23
CA ILE A 193 11.04 -4.74 -8.43
C ILE A 193 10.72 -4.90 -6.95
N GLN A 194 9.44 -5.10 -6.59
CA GLN A 194 9.04 -5.32 -5.19
C GLN A 194 9.64 -6.60 -4.60
N ALA A 195 9.63 -7.70 -5.36
CA ALA A 195 10.21 -8.97 -4.93
C ALA A 195 11.74 -8.87 -4.77
N LEU A 196 12.42 -8.22 -5.72
CA LEU A 196 13.86 -8.01 -5.68
C LEU A 196 14.27 -7.07 -4.55
N GLN A 197 13.46 -6.05 -4.22
CA GLN A 197 13.73 -5.15 -3.11
C GLN A 197 13.81 -5.91 -1.78
N LEU A 198 12.85 -6.82 -1.52
CA LEU A 198 12.84 -7.64 -0.30
C LEU A 198 14.07 -8.55 -0.22
N GLN A 199 14.46 -9.15 -1.35
CA GLN A 199 15.65 -10.00 -1.43
C GLN A 199 16.94 -9.21 -1.24
N LEU A 200 17.03 -8.00 -1.81
CA LEU A 200 18.19 -7.12 -1.66
C LEU A 200 18.31 -6.61 -0.22
N GLU A 201 17.22 -6.25 0.46
CA GLU A 201 17.27 -5.86 1.88
C GLU A 201 17.78 -6.98 2.79
N LEU A 202 17.39 -8.23 2.51
CA LEU A 202 17.89 -9.41 3.22
C LEU A 202 19.36 -9.70 2.92
N LEU A 203 19.76 -9.62 1.64
CA LEU A 203 21.13 -9.81 1.19
C LEU A 203 22.06 -8.74 1.80
N THR A 204 21.64 -7.47 1.83
CA THR A 204 22.48 -6.37 2.34
C THR A 204 22.79 -6.53 3.84
N LYS A 205 21.87 -7.14 4.61
CA LYS A 205 22.07 -7.42 6.04
C LYS A 205 22.93 -8.66 6.32
N ARG A 206 23.08 -9.55 5.34
CA ARG A 206 23.74 -10.86 5.50
C ARG A 206 25.02 -11.02 4.68
N LEU A 207 25.29 -10.14 3.72
CA LEU A 207 26.48 -10.19 2.89
C LEU A 207 27.70 -9.62 3.61
N ASP A 208 28.68 -10.48 3.84
CA ASP A 208 30.05 -10.10 4.18
C ASP A 208 30.83 -9.61 2.94
N ALA A 209 32.12 -9.30 3.12
CA ALA A 209 32.96 -8.77 2.05
C ALA A 209 33.16 -9.78 0.89
N ASP A 210 33.12 -11.08 1.18
CA ASP A 210 33.36 -12.13 0.19
C ASP A 210 32.08 -12.46 -0.58
N GLY A 211 30.92 -12.46 0.08
CA GLY A 211 29.62 -12.51 -0.58
C GLY A 211 29.39 -11.33 -1.53
N ARG A 212 29.87 -10.12 -1.19
CA ARG A 212 29.83 -8.96 -2.10
C ARG A 212 30.72 -9.15 -3.34
N ARG A 213 31.86 -9.82 -3.21
CA ARG A 213 32.74 -10.12 -4.35
C ARG A 213 32.16 -11.21 -5.24
N ALA A 214 31.61 -12.28 -4.66
CA ALA A 214 30.93 -13.34 -5.41
C ALA A 214 29.71 -12.81 -6.18
N LEU A 215 28.90 -11.94 -5.57
CA LEU A 215 27.78 -11.30 -6.24
C LEU A 215 28.22 -10.47 -7.45
N ARG A 216 29.29 -9.68 -7.32
CA ARG A 216 29.85 -8.89 -8.44
C ARG A 216 30.35 -9.79 -9.58
N GLN A 217 30.96 -10.93 -9.28
CA GLN A 217 31.39 -11.89 -10.31
C GLN A 217 30.22 -12.53 -11.05
N LEU A 218 29.10 -12.80 -10.36
CA LEU A 218 27.91 -13.41 -10.95
C LEU A 218 27.09 -12.43 -11.78
N THR A 219 27.08 -11.15 -11.40
CA THR A 219 26.27 -10.14 -12.08
C THR A 219 27.04 -9.32 -13.11
N ASP A 220 28.38 -9.36 -13.08
CA ASP A 220 29.25 -8.55 -13.94
C ASP A 220 28.77 -7.07 -13.95
N ASP A 221 28.75 -6.42 -15.11
CA ASP A 221 28.24 -5.05 -15.31
C ASP A 221 26.71 -4.90 -15.20
N ALA A 222 25.95 -5.99 -15.06
CA ALA A 222 24.48 -5.94 -15.08
C ALA A 222 23.92 -5.13 -13.90
N MET A 223 24.56 -5.20 -12.73
CA MET A 223 24.16 -4.41 -11.56
C MET A 223 24.36 -2.91 -11.78
N THR A 224 25.47 -2.52 -12.41
CA THR A 224 25.76 -1.12 -12.74
C THR A 224 24.76 -0.61 -13.78
N LYS A 225 24.47 -1.40 -14.83
CA LYS A 225 23.47 -1.06 -15.86
C LYS A 225 22.08 -0.92 -15.25
N LEU A 226 21.68 -1.84 -14.38
CA LEU A 226 20.41 -1.78 -13.65
C LEU A 226 20.33 -0.52 -12.79
N GLN A 227 21.40 -0.18 -12.05
CA GLN A 227 21.46 1.03 -11.25
C GLN A 227 21.32 2.28 -12.11
N THR A 228 22.00 2.36 -13.26
CA THR A 228 21.89 3.48 -14.20
C THR A 228 20.46 3.61 -14.74
N GLN A 229 19.84 2.50 -15.15
CA GLN A 229 18.48 2.49 -15.67
C GLN A 229 17.45 2.89 -14.59
N LEU A 230 17.60 2.41 -13.36
CA LEU A 230 16.75 2.80 -12.23
C LEU A 230 16.93 4.28 -11.87
N THR A 231 18.14 4.81 -11.96
CA THR A 231 18.43 6.23 -11.71
C THR A 231 17.79 7.11 -12.78
N GLN A 232 17.90 6.72 -14.06
CA GLN A 232 17.24 7.42 -15.17
C GLN A 232 15.72 7.37 -15.04
N LEU A 233 15.16 6.20 -14.72
CA LEU A 233 13.72 6.04 -14.51
C LEU A 233 13.23 6.88 -13.32
N SER A 234 13.99 6.92 -12.23
CA SER A 234 13.69 7.79 -11.09
C SER A 234 13.75 9.26 -11.44
N ALA A 235 14.75 9.69 -12.22
CA ALA A 235 14.87 11.08 -12.65
C ALA A 235 13.67 11.49 -13.52
N GLN A 236 13.27 10.62 -14.45
CA GLN A 236 12.14 10.85 -15.34
C GLN A 236 10.80 10.89 -14.58
N MET A 237 10.62 10.01 -13.59
CA MET A 237 9.46 10.06 -12.69
C MET A 237 9.41 11.36 -11.87
N VAL A 238 10.57 11.90 -11.46
CA VAL A 238 10.64 13.17 -10.73
C VAL A 238 10.36 14.36 -11.65
N GLU A 239 10.87 14.34 -12.87
CA GLU A 239 10.56 15.36 -13.89
C GLU A 239 9.08 15.37 -14.26
N ASP A 240 8.45 14.21 -14.42
CA ASP A 240 7.00 14.10 -14.67
C ASP A 240 6.16 14.62 -13.48
N LEU A 241 6.68 14.50 -12.26
CA LEU A 241 6.03 15.02 -11.05
C LEU A 241 6.21 16.54 -10.87
N LEU A 242 7.32 17.11 -11.39
CA LEU A 242 7.65 18.54 -11.26
C LEU A 242 7.25 19.37 -12.49
N GLY A 243 7.08 18.74 -13.65
CA GLY A 243 6.74 19.37 -14.93
C GLY A 243 5.25 19.63 -15.18
N GLY A 244 4.37 19.23 -14.26
CA GLY A 244 2.93 19.52 -14.33
C GLY A 244 2.61 20.99 -14.01
N LYS A 245 2.71 21.88 -15.00
CA LYS A 245 2.03 23.19 -15.02
C LYS A 245 0.68 23.08 -15.78
N PRO A 246 -0.30 23.96 -15.44
CA PRO A 246 -1.72 23.64 -15.26
C PRO A 246 -2.50 23.21 -16.51
#